data_AF-A0A7L3QRX4-F1
#
_entry.id   AF-A0A7L3QRX4-F1
#
_cell.length_a   1.000
_cell.length_b   1.000
_cell.length_c   1.000
_cell.angle_alpha   90.00
_cell.angle_beta   90.00
_cell.angle_gamma   90.00
#
_symmetry.space_group_name_H-M   'P 1'
#
loop_
_entity.id
_entity.type
_entity.pdbx_description
1 polymer ?
#
loop_
_entity_poly.entity_id
_entity_poly.type
_entity_poly.pdbx_seq_one_letter_code
_entity_poly.pdbx_strand_id
1 'polypeptide(L)'
;EPKDTFLKCEAKNYSGIFSCSWMTENTSPNVKVSLRSLNDPQGDVSCSSPVAVTKGALTTYTAQCHKENFCPFAEEQQPIDMLLEVIDEVEYENSTASFFIRDIIKPDPPQCQYVASNGTVTWTYPRTWSTPNSYFPLTFKVKVKSTKRHKKLSLSQVFDTEAQWVQLPAPGPAEVWVQARDCCYLSSWSEWSSLCR
;
A
#
# COMPACT_ATOMS: atom_id res chain seq x y z
N GLU A 1 22.84 12.19 1.96
CA GLU A 1 22.38 12.17 0.57
C GLU A 1 20.94 11.69 0.55
N PRO A 2 20.05 12.41 -0.14
CA PRO A 2 19.13 11.75 -1.06
C PRO A 2 19.26 12.43 -2.42
N LYS A 3 19.97 11.80 -3.36
CA LYS A 3 20.14 12.29 -4.74
C LYS A 3 19.31 11.54 -5.76
N ASP A 4 18.40 10.68 -5.33
CA ASP A 4 17.57 9.91 -6.25
C ASP A 4 16.09 10.23 -6.05
N THR A 5 15.53 10.91 -7.04
CA THR A 5 14.10 11.08 -7.29
C THR A 5 13.49 9.70 -7.59
N PHE A 6 13.35 8.84 -6.57
CA PHE A 6 12.93 7.45 -6.73
C PHE A 6 11.42 7.37 -6.98
N LEU A 7 11.04 6.87 -8.16
CA LEU A 7 9.65 6.61 -8.53
C LEU A 7 9.15 5.36 -7.78
N LYS A 8 8.24 5.56 -6.82
CA LYS A 8 7.61 4.49 -6.06
C LYS A 8 6.16 4.29 -6.50
N CYS A 9 5.81 3.10 -6.96
CA CYS A 9 4.44 2.75 -7.31
C CYS A 9 3.86 1.71 -6.35
N GLU A 10 2.57 1.84 -6.02
CA GLU A 10 1.82 0.94 -5.16
C GLU A 10 0.42 0.68 -5.75
N ALA A 11 -0.06 -0.56 -5.66
CA ALA A 11 -1.40 -0.96 -6.09
C ALA A 11 -2.17 -1.54 -4.90
N LYS A 12 -3.44 -1.16 -4.74
CA LYS A 12 -4.27 -1.63 -3.61
C LYS A 12 -4.84 -3.03 -3.81
N ASN A 13 -4.92 -3.45 -5.06
CA ASN A 13 -5.60 -4.65 -5.53
C ASN A 13 -5.11 -4.98 -6.95
N TYR A 14 -5.67 -6.03 -7.55
CA TYR A 14 -5.36 -6.48 -8.91
C TYR A 14 -6.28 -5.87 -9.98
N SER A 15 -6.81 -4.65 -9.80
CA SER A 15 -7.72 -4.03 -10.78
C SER A 15 -7.04 -3.44 -12.01
N GLY A 16 -5.70 -3.41 -12.06
CA GLY A 16 -4.96 -2.63 -13.05
C GLY A 16 -4.69 -1.18 -12.62
N ILE A 17 -5.30 -0.72 -11.52
CA ILE A 17 -5.12 0.64 -10.99
C ILE A 17 -3.99 0.68 -9.96
N PHE A 18 -3.05 1.60 -10.15
CA PHE A 18 -1.93 1.83 -9.25
C PHE A 18 -1.62 3.32 -9.11
N SER A 19 -0.94 3.69 -8.04
CA SER A 19 -0.51 5.08 -7.80
C SER A 19 1.00 5.13 -7.74
N CYS A 20 1.59 6.04 -8.51
CA CYS A 20 3.03 6.31 -8.48
C CYS A 20 3.30 7.64 -7.78
N SER A 21 4.37 7.69 -7.00
CA SER A 21 4.78 8.84 -6.22
C SER A 21 6.29 9.01 -6.24
N TRP A 22 6.73 10.25 -6.23
CA TRP A 22 8.14 10.63 -6.13
C TRP A 22 8.24 11.91 -5.32
N MET A 23 9.41 12.14 -4.75
CA MET A 23 9.68 13.30 -3.91
C MET A 23 10.80 14.12 -4.51
N THR A 24 10.68 15.44 -4.41
CA THR A 24 11.72 16.37 -4.82
C THR A 24 11.88 17.47 -3.78
N GLU A 25 13.13 17.85 -3.53
CA GLU A 25 13.49 19.06 -2.78
C GLU A 25 13.50 20.30 -3.68
N ASN A 26 13.29 20.12 -4.99
CA ASN A 26 13.19 21.23 -5.93
C ASN A 26 11.92 22.04 -5.64
N THR A 27 12.12 23.31 -5.31
CA THR A 27 11.08 24.29 -5.01
C THR A 27 10.84 25.27 -6.15
N SER A 28 11.48 25.05 -7.31
CA SER A 28 11.29 25.87 -8.50
C SER A 28 9.81 25.90 -8.90
N PRO A 29 9.24 27.09 -9.16
CA PRO A 29 7.84 27.23 -9.55
C PRO A 29 7.57 26.72 -10.97
N ASN A 30 8.61 26.48 -11.78
CA ASN A 30 8.50 26.17 -13.21
C ASN A 30 8.81 24.70 -13.55
N VAL A 31 8.77 23.81 -12.56
CA VAL A 31 8.97 22.37 -12.75
C VAL A 31 7.81 21.78 -13.57
N LYS A 32 8.16 21.15 -14.69
CA LYS A 32 7.26 20.34 -15.51
C LYS A 32 7.55 18.87 -15.25
N VAL A 33 6.50 18.12 -14.93
CA VAL A 33 6.63 16.69 -14.67
C VAL A 33 5.76 15.90 -15.63
N SER A 34 6.34 14.87 -16.23
CA SER A 34 5.68 13.94 -17.12
C SER A 34 5.90 12.51 -16.62
N LEU A 35 4.81 11.75 -16.50
CA LEU A 35 4.84 10.32 -16.19
C LEU A 35 4.15 9.57 -17.32
N ARG A 36 4.85 8.64 -17.96
CA ARG A 36 4.32 7.83 -19.06
C ARG A 36 4.84 6.41 -19.03
N SER A 37 4.16 5.50 -19.73
CA SER A 37 4.70 4.16 -20.01
C SER A 37 5.68 4.20 -21.20
N LEU A 38 6.72 3.37 -21.16
CA LEU A 38 7.79 3.32 -22.17
C LEU A 38 7.48 2.43 -23.38
N ASN A 39 6.85 1.28 -23.14
CA ASN A 39 6.83 0.17 -24.10
C ASN A 39 5.48 -0.04 -24.77
N ASP A 40 4.54 0.90 -24.63
CA ASP A 40 3.19 0.72 -25.15
C ASP A 40 2.79 1.75 -26.21
N PRO A 41 2.97 1.44 -27.51
CA PRO A 41 2.48 2.28 -28.60
C PRO A 41 0.94 2.33 -28.70
N GLN A 42 0.21 1.48 -27.96
CA GLN A 42 -1.25 1.45 -27.90
C GLN A 42 -1.84 2.18 -26.69
N GLY A 43 -1.02 2.61 -25.73
CA GLY A 43 -1.49 3.40 -24.58
C GLY A 43 -2.27 2.57 -23.56
N ASP A 44 -1.92 1.29 -23.38
CA ASP A 44 -2.58 0.40 -22.40
C ASP A 44 -2.39 0.89 -20.95
N VAL A 45 -1.49 1.85 -20.68
CA VAL A 45 -1.41 2.52 -19.38
C VAL A 45 -1.73 4.01 -19.51
N SER A 46 -2.83 4.41 -18.88
CA SER A 46 -3.28 5.81 -18.81
C SER A 46 -3.06 6.39 -17.41
N CYS A 47 -2.38 7.52 -17.31
CA CYS A 47 -2.10 8.20 -16.04
C CYS A 47 -2.79 9.56 -15.94
N SER A 48 -3.23 9.91 -14.74
CA SER A 48 -3.72 11.24 -14.40
C SER A 48 -2.58 12.26 -14.38
N SER A 49 -2.91 13.54 -14.50
CA SER A 49 -1.94 14.60 -14.24
C SER A 49 -1.36 14.50 -12.81
N PRO A 50 -0.04 14.67 -12.62
CA PRO A 50 0.57 14.65 -11.30
C PRO A 50 0.01 15.73 -10.37
N VAL A 51 -0.27 15.36 -9.13
CA VAL A 51 -0.72 16.26 -8.07
C VAL A 51 0.40 16.46 -7.06
N ALA A 52 0.75 17.71 -6.78
CA ALA A 52 1.79 18.07 -5.81
C ALA A 52 1.21 18.28 -4.41
N VAL A 53 1.86 17.73 -3.39
CA VAL A 53 1.61 18.01 -1.98
C VAL A 53 2.93 18.42 -1.33
N THR A 54 3.04 19.70 -0.96
CA THR A 54 4.23 20.25 -0.32
C THR A 54 4.11 20.21 1.20
N LYS A 55 5.12 19.66 1.88
CA LYS A 55 5.24 19.63 3.33
C LYS A 55 6.63 20.14 3.73
N GLY A 56 6.71 21.40 4.16
CA GLY A 56 7.99 22.05 4.43
C GLY A 56 8.79 22.24 3.14
N ALA A 57 10.03 21.76 3.11
CA ALA A 57 10.90 21.85 1.94
C ALA A 57 10.72 20.69 0.93
N LEU A 58 9.93 19.66 1.27
CA LEU A 58 9.75 18.47 0.44
C LEU A 58 8.40 18.51 -0.27
N THR A 59 8.43 18.39 -1.60
CA THR A 59 7.23 18.23 -2.42
C THR A 59 7.09 16.78 -2.86
N THR A 60 5.97 16.16 -2.49
CA THR A 60 5.60 14.82 -2.98
C THR A 60 4.63 14.97 -4.12
N TYR A 61 4.95 14.40 -5.27
CA TYR A 61 4.04 14.29 -6.39
C TYR A 61 3.39 12.92 -6.39
N THR A 62 2.14 12.84 -6.84
CA THR A 62 1.42 11.57 -6.99
C THR A 62 0.60 11.60 -8.27
N ALA A 63 0.61 10.50 -9.01
CA ALA A 63 -0.25 10.28 -10.17
C ALA A 63 -0.91 8.92 -10.04
N GLN A 64 -2.20 8.84 -10.39
CA GLN A 64 -2.91 7.58 -10.49
C GLN A 64 -2.83 7.09 -11.94
N CYS A 65 -2.50 5.82 -12.11
CA CYS A 65 -2.40 5.18 -13.41
C CYS A 65 -3.32 3.97 -13.46
N HIS A 66 -3.79 3.65 -14.66
CA HIS A 66 -4.67 2.53 -14.95
C HIS A 66 -4.11 1.78 -16.14
N LYS A 67 -3.84 0.48 -15.95
CA LYS A 67 -3.60 -0.45 -17.04
C LYS A 67 -4.93 -0.92 -17.62
N GLU A 68 -5.28 -0.39 -18.78
CA GLU A 68 -6.43 -0.80 -19.59
C GLU A 68 -6.36 -2.30 -19.86
N ASN A 69 -7.53 -2.93 -20.06
CA ASN A 69 -7.65 -4.36 -20.37
C ASN A 69 -6.92 -5.33 -19.41
N PHE A 70 -6.58 -4.90 -18.19
CA PHE A 70 -5.90 -5.76 -17.22
C PHE A 70 -6.81 -6.88 -16.72
N CYS A 71 -6.30 -8.12 -16.71
CA CYS A 71 -7.01 -9.28 -16.20
C CYS A 71 -6.53 -9.63 -14.79
N PRO A 72 -7.34 -9.42 -13.73
CA PRO A 72 -6.94 -9.66 -12.34
C PRO A 72 -6.59 -11.13 -12.02
N PHE A 73 -7.04 -12.07 -12.85
CA PHE A 73 -6.92 -13.50 -12.62
C PHE A 73 -5.74 -14.13 -13.36
N ALA A 74 -5.18 -13.45 -14.36
CA ALA A 74 -4.13 -13.98 -15.20
C ALA A 74 -2.74 -13.68 -14.63
N GLU A 75 -1.77 -14.54 -14.93
CA GLU A 75 -0.38 -14.24 -14.63
C GLU A 75 0.16 -13.18 -15.59
N GLU A 76 0.75 -12.13 -15.04
CA GLU A 76 1.40 -11.07 -15.82
C GLU A 76 2.66 -11.60 -16.52
N GLN A 77 2.67 -11.54 -17.85
CA GLN A 77 3.78 -12.03 -18.68
C GLN A 77 4.87 -10.98 -18.92
N GLN A 78 4.51 -9.70 -18.87
CA GLN A 78 5.41 -8.58 -19.12
C GLN A 78 5.22 -7.49 -18.05
N PRO A 79 6.32 -6.89 -17.56
CA PRO A 79 6.24 -5.82 -16.58
C PRO A 79 5.68 -4.54 -17.22
N ILE A 80 5.25 -3.64 -16.35
CA ILE A 80 4.90 -2.26 -16.71
C ILE A 80 6.18 -1.43 -16.57
N ASP A 81 6.63 -0.86 -17.69
CA ASP A 81 7.77 0.06 -17.73
C ASP A 81 7.28 1.50 -17.72
N MET A 82 7.63 2.23 -16.65
CA MET A 82 7.28 3.61 -16.41
C MET A 82 8.51 4.51 -16.55
N LEU A 83 8.32 5.69 -17.13
CA LEU A 83 9.31 6.76 -17.22
C LEU A 83 8.74 8.02 -16.58
N LEU A 84 9.47 8.51 -15.58
CA LEU A 84 9.30 9.82 -14.99
C LEU A 84 10.32 10.76 -15.63
N GLU A 85 9.85 11.92 -16.09
CA GLU A 85 10.68 13.02 -16.57
C GLU A 85 10.35 14.26 -15.75
N VAL A 86 11.39 14.90 -15.22
CA VAL A 86 11.31 16.15 -14.47
C VAL A 86 12.16 17.17 -15.20
N ILE A 87 11.52 18.25 -15.65
CA ILE A 87 12.18 19.35 -16.36
C ILE A 87 12.00 20.60 -15.51
N ASP A 88 13.11 21.20 -15.09
CA ASP A 88 13.17 22.56 -14.56
C ASP A 88 13.85 23.49 -15.58
N GLU A 89 14.01 24.78 -15.27
CA GLU A 89 14.61 25.76 -16.18
C GLU A 89 16.05 25.42 -16.60
N VAL A 90 16.78 24.72 -15.75
CA VAL A 90 18.23 24.46 -15.92
C VAL A 90 18.59 22.98 -15.95
N GLU A 91 17.68 22.09 -15.56
CA GLU A 91 17.98 20.68 -15.34
C GLU A 91 16.87 19.77 -15.88
N TYR A 92 17.30 18.66 -16.48
CA TYR A 92 16.45 17.57 -16.89
C TYR A 92 16.89 16.31 -16.17
N GLU A 93 15.97 15.71 -15.41
CA GLU A 93 16.16 14.43 -14.76
C GLU A 93 15.13 13.44 -15.30
N ASN A 94 15.56 12.19 -15.43
CA ASN A 94 14.64 11.10 -15.67
C ASN A 94 14.90 9.92 -14.76
N SER A 95 13.84 9.14 -14.52
CA SER A 95 13.86 7.97 -13.67
C SER A 95 12.94 6.92 -14.29
N THR A 96 13.38 5.67 -14.25
CA THR A 96 12.60 4.55 -14.79
C THR A 96 12.25 3.57 -13.69
N ALA A 97 11.06 2.98 -13.78
CA ALA A 97 10.64 1.90 -12.91
C ALA A 97 10.01 0.80 -13.76
N SER A 98 10.39 -0.45 -13.49
CA SER A 98 9.82 -1.64 -14.12
C SER A 98 9.27 -2.53 -13.03
N PHE A 99 8.00 -2.91 -13.12
CA PHE A 99 7.33 -3.72 -12.09
C PHE A 99 6.15 -4.50 -12.65
N PHE A 100 5.80 -5.60 -12.01
CA PHE A 100 4.49 -6.23 -12.16
C PHE A 100 3.52 -5.67 -11.12
N ILE A 101 2.20 -5.65 -11.41
CA ILE A 101 1.20 -5.23 -10.42
C ILE A 101 1.30 -6.09 -9.16
N ARG A 102 1.47 -7.41 -9.30
CA ARG A 102 1.67 -8.35 -8.17
C ARG A 102 2.82 -7.97 -7.23
N ASP A 103 3.86 -7.30 -7.74
CA ASP A 103 5.02 -6.91 -6.93
C ASP A 103 4.78 -5.63 -6.13
N ILE A 104 3.92 -4.75 -6.64
CA ILE A 104 3.59 -3.46 -6.01
C ILE A 104 2.31 -3.50 -5.19
N ILE A 105 1.73 -4.69 -4.98
CA ILE A 105 0.52 -4.86 -4.15
C ILE A 105 0.81 -4.45 -2.70
N LYS A 106 0.00 -3.51 -2.22
CA LYS A 106 -0.11 -3.10 -0.83
C LYS A 106 -1.59 -2.88 -0.49
N PRO A 107 -2.26 -3.85 0.16
CA PRO A 107 -3.68 -3.71 0.52
C PRO A 107 -3.91 -2.51 1.45
N ASP A 108 -5.14 -1.99 1.46
CA ASP A 108 -5.55 -1.08 2.54
C ASP A 108 -5.62 -1.84 3.89
N PRO A 109 -5.57 -1.15 5.04
CA PRO A 109 -5.69 -1.80 6.34
C PRO A 109 -7.07 -2.45 6.55
N PRO A 110 -7.16 -3.62 7.22
CA PRO A 110 -8.42 -4.22 7.62
C PRO A 110 -9.23 -3.33 8.56
N GLN A 111 -10.56 -3.47 8.52
CA GLN A 111 -11.46 -2.90 9.52
C GLN A 111 -11.68 -3.94 10.62
N CYS A 112 -11.25 -3.65 11.86
CA CYS A 112 -11.33 -4.59 12.97
C CYS A 112 -12.23 -4.10 14.10
N GLN A 113 -12.87 -5.07 14.77
CA GLN A 113 -13.74 -4.87 15.93
C GLN A 113 -13.25 -5.71 17.11
N TYR A 114 -13.30 -5.16 18.32
CA TYR A 114 -12.86 -5.84 19.54
C TYR A 114 -13.94 -5.85 20.63
N VAL A 115 -14.41 -7.06 20.96
CA VAL A 115 -15.40 -7.28 22.02
C VAL A 115 -14.67 -7.72 23.30
N ALA A 116 -14.39 -6.77 24.18
CA ALA A 116 -13.60 -7.01 25.40
C ALA A 116 -14.26 -7.96 26.41
N SER A 117 -15.60 -8.08 26.39
CA SER A 117 -16.34 -8.93 27.34
C SER A 117 -16.06 -10.42 27.16
N ASN A 118 -15.82 -10.86 25.92
CA ASN A 118 -15.51 -12.26 25.58
C ASN A 118 -14.12 -12.42 24.94
N GLY A 119 -13.34 -11.34 24.79
CA GLY A 119 -11.99 -11.39 24.21
C GLY A 119 -11.97 -11.60 22.69
N THR A 120 -13.12 -11.50 22.01
CA THR A 120 -13.22 -11.76 20.57
C THR A 120 -12.77 -10.54 19.76
N VAL A 121 -11.81 -10.75 18.87
CA VAL A 121 -11.42 -9.78 17.84
C VAL A 121 -11.84 -10.32 16.49
N THR A 122 -12.50 -9.50 15.68
CA THR A 122 -12.88 -9.84 14.29
C THR A 122 -12.42 -8.75 13.34
N TRP A 123 -12.24 -9.08 12.07
CA TRP A 123 -11.96 -8.08 11.03
C TRP A 123 -12.50 -8.49 9.67
N THR A 124 -12.70 -7.50 8.81
CA THR A 124 -13.11 -7.71 7.42
C THR A 124 -11.98 -7.36 6.47
N TYR A 125 -12.01 -8.01 5.30
CA TYR A 125 -11.17 -7.60 4.18
C TYR A 125 -11.39 -6.11 3.88
N PRO A 126 -10.35 -5.39 3.44
CA PRO A 126 -10.51 -4.01 2.99
C PRO A 126 -11.48 -3.95 1.82
N ARG A 127 -12.34 -2.93 1.79
CA ARG A 127 -13.34 -2.78 0.71
C ARG A 127 -12.73 -2.59 -0.67
N THR A 128 -11.47 -2.14 -0.72
CA THR A 128 -10.69 -1.91 -1.93
C THR A 128 -10.01 -3.18 -2.43
N TRP A 129 -10.00 -4.28 -1.67
CA TRP A 129 -9.32 -5.51 -2.08
C TRP A 129 -10.06 -6.22 -3.23
N SER A 130 -9.31 -6.99 -4.04
CA SER A 130 -9.87 -7.77 -5.14
C SER A 130 -10.90 -8.79 -4.66
N THR A 131 -11.93 -9.03 -5.47
CA THR A 131 -12.97 -10.03 -5.21
C THR A 131 -13.02 -11.07 -6.34
N PRO A 132 -13.41 -12.32 -6.03
CA PRO A 132 -13.84 -12.84 -4.72
C PRO A 132 -12.66 -13.15 -3.79
N ASN A 133 -12.87 -13.03 -2.47
CA ASN A 133 -11.83 -13.31 -1.45
C ASN A 133 -11.33 -14.77 -1.49
N SER A 134 -12.13 -15.70 -2.04
CA SER A 134 -11.72 -17.09 -2.24
C SER A 134 -10.61 -17.25 -3.29
N TYR A 135 -10.52 -16.30 -4.24
CA TYR A 135 -9.47 -16.28 -5.25
C TYR A 135 -8.32 -15.35 -4.84
N PHE A 136 -8.64 -14.25 -4.16
CA PHE A 136 -7.65 -13.29 -3.64
C PHE A 136 -7.59 -13.36 -2.10
N PRO A 137 -7.06 -14.45 -1.51
CA PRO A 137 -6.95 -14.56 -0.06
C PRO A 137 -5.90 -13.59 0.50
N LEU A 138 -6.17 -13.05 1.70
CA LEU A 138 -5.23 -12.26 2.48
C LEU A 138 -4.74 -13.06 3.69
N THR A 139 -3.46 -12.90 4.01
CA THR A 139 -2.92 -13.24 5.34
C THR A 139 -2.95 -11.99 6.22
N PHE A 140 -3.30 -12.17 7.49
CA PHE A 140 -3.37 -11.10 8.47
C PHE A 140 -2.25 -11.24 9.49
N LYS A 141 -1.79 -10.11 10.01
CA LYS A 141 -0.89 -10.04 11.15
C LYS A 141 -1.56 -9.25 12.25
N VAL A 142 -1.64 -9.85 13.43
CA VAL A 142 -2.34 -9.31 14.59
C VAL A 142 -1.30 -8.90 15.61
N LYS A 143 -1.39 -7.65 16.08
CA LYS A 143 -0.58 -7.12 17.17
C LYS A 143 -1.46 -6.88 18.37
N VAL A 144 -1.11 -7.51 19.48
CA VAL A 144 -1.82 -7.39 20.76
C VAL A 144 -0.88 -6.79 21.79
N LYS A 145 -1.34 -5.74 22.46
CA LYS A 145 -0.62 -5.12 23.58
C LYS A 145 -1.51 -5.15 24.82
N SER A 146 -1.04 -5.83 25.87
CA SER A 146 -1.75 -5.94 27.14
C SER A 146 -1.00 -5.24 28.26
N THR A 147 -1.73 -4.56 29.14
CA THR A 147 -1.18 -3.96 30.36
C THR A 147 -1.57 -4.80 31.57
N LYS A 148 -0.60 -5.53 32.16
CA LYS A 148 -0.84 -6.26 33.41
C LYS A 148 -0.72 -5.28 34.59
N ARG A 149 -1.84 -5.02 35.28
CA ARG A 149 -1.94 -4.11 36.44
C ARG A 149 -0.86 -4.34 37.52
N HIS A 150 -0.40 -5.58 37.67
CA HIS A 150 0.53 -5.97 38.74
C HIS A 150 2.03 -5.87 38.40
N LYS A 151 2.43 -5.57 37.16
CA LYS A 151 3.87 -5.59 36.79
C LYS A 151 4.43 -4.36 36.07
N LYS A 152 3.66 -3.30 35.81
CA LYS A 152 4.11 -2.14 34.98
C LYS A 152 4.77 -2.57 33.65
N LEU A 153 4.52 -3.80 33.20
CA LEU A 153 5.18 -4.41 32.05
C LEU A 153 4.14 -4.55 30.94
N SER A 154 4.34 -3.84 29.84
CA SER A 154 3.55 -3.99 28.63
C SER A 154 4.06 -5.21 27.87
N LEU A 155 3.20 -6.20 27.65
CA LEU A 155 3.52 -7.34 26.78
C LEU A 155 2.96 -7.05 25.38
N SER A 156 3.82 -7.07 24.37
CA SER A 156 3.44 -6.99 22.96
C SER A 156 3.66 -8.33 22.28
N GLN A 157 2.59 -8.90 21.72
CA GLN A 157 2.62 -10.14 20.95
C GLN A 157 2.19 -9.86 19.51
N VAL A 158 2.87 -10.49 18.56
CA VAL A 158 2.58 -10.38 17.14
C VAL A 158 2.55 -11.78 16.54
N PHE A 159 1.51 -12.11 15.80
CA PHE A 159 1.36 -13.40 15.12
C PHE A 159 0.54 -13.25 13.84
N ASP A 160 0.71 -14.20 12.94
CA ASP A 160 0.05 -14.23 11.63
C ASP A 160 -1.12 -15.24 11.65
N THR A 161 -2.16 -14.97 10.86
CA THR A 161 -3.33 -15.84 10.71
C THR A 161 -4.05 -15.56 9.39
N GLU A 162 -4.70 -16.57 8.82
CA GLU A 162 -5.58 -16.41 7.65
C GLU A 162 -7.06 -16.25 8.07
N ALA A 163 -7.37 -16.49 9.35
CA ALA A 163 -8.70 -16.30 9.88
C ALA A 163 -9.05 -14.82 9.97
N GLN A 164 -10.34 -14.51 9.89
CA GLN A 164 -10.88 -13.16 10.09
C GLN A 164 -11.24 -12.87 11.55
N TRP A 165 -10.70 -13.66 12.48
CA TRP A 165 -10.94 -13.53 13.91
C TRP A 165 -9.83 -14.17 14.74
N VAL A 166 -9.73 -13.73 15.99
CA VAL A 166 -8.95 -14.40 17.04
C VAL A 166 -9.64 -14.26 18.39
N GLN A 167 -9.41 -15.23 19.28
CA GLN A 167 -9.84 -15.17 20.67
C GLN A 167 -8.64 -14.82 21.56
N LEU A 168 -8.77 -13.76 22.33
CA LEU A 168 -7.78 -13.31 23.29
C LEU A 168 -8.17 -13.73 24.72
N PRO A 169 -7.19 -13.99 25.61
CA PRO A 169 -7.49 -14.27 27.01
C PRO A 169 -8.24 -13.08 27.67
N ALA A 170 -9.49 -13.32 28.08
CA ALA A 170 -10.29 -12.38 28.86
C ALA A 170 -10.15 -12.64 30.37
N PRO A 171 -10.34 -11.64 31.25
CA PRO A 171 -10.57 -10.21 30.99
C PRO A 171 -9.27 -9.40 30.98
N GLY A 172 -9.15 -8.42 30.08
CA GLY A 172 -8.04 -7.45 30.15
C GLY A 172 -8.13 -6.32 29.13
N PRO A 173 -7.60 -5.12 29.47
CA PRO A 173 -7.40 -4.07 28.47
C PRO A 173 -6.29 -4.52 27.52
N ALA A 174 -6.71 -5.02 26.36
CA ALA A 174 -5.87 -5.34 25.23
C ALA A 174 -6.09 -4.28 24.14
N GLU A 175 -5.00 -3.66 23.70
CA GLU A 175 -4.99 -2.86 22.48
C GLU A 175 -4.64 -3.81 21.32
N VAL A 176 -5.45 -3.81 20.27
CA VAL A 176 -5.30 -4.73 19.14
C VAL A 176 -5.24 -3.93 17.84
N TRP A 177 -4.34 -4.34 16.94
CA TRP A 177 -4.21 -3.84 15.58
C TRP A 177 -4.03 -5.01 14.61
N VAL A 178 -4.51 -4.82 13.38
CA VAL A 178 -4.43 -5.83 12.33
C VAL A 178 -3.89 -5.18 11.05
N GLN A 179 -3.01 -5.86 10.34
CA GLN A 179 -2.62 -5.50 8.98
C GLN A 179 -2.77 -6.71 8.06
N ALA A 180 -2.82 -6.49 6.76
CA ALA A 180 -3.03 -7.52 5.75
C ALA A 180 -1.93 -7.53 4.69
N ARG A 181 -1.74 -8.68 4.05
CA ARG A 181 -0.89 -8.89 2.88
C ARG A 181 -1.53 -9.96 2.01
N ASP A 182 -1.26 -9.92 0.70
CA ASP A 182 -1.55 -11.04 -0.18
C ASP A 182 -1.03 -12.37 0.41
N CYS A 183 -1.86 -13.42 0.39
CA CYS A 183 -1.50 -14.73 0.93
C CYS A 183 -0.69 -15.59 -0.06
N CYS A 184 -0.88 -15.36 -1.35
CA CYS A 184 -0.29 -16.15 -2.44
C CYS A 184 1.02 -15.54 -2.96
N TYR A 185 1.28 -14.27 -2.67
CA TYR A 185 2.48 -13.58 -3.11
C TYR A 185 3.14 -12.77 -1.99
N LEU A 186 4.47 -12.62 -2.05
CA LEU A 186 5.25 -11.88 -1.05
C LEU A 186 5.21 -10.37 -1.32
N SER A 187 4.02 -9.79 -1.30
CA SER A 187 3.79 -8.36 -1.50
C SER A 187 4.04 -7.54 -0.22
N SER A 188 3.78 -6.23 -0.29
CA SER A 188 3.88 -5.35 0.89
C SER A 188 2.74 -5.61 1.88
N TRP A 189 3.03 -5.50 3.18
CA TRP A 189 2.00 -5.39 4.21
C TRP A 189 1.29 -4.05 4.12
N SER A 190 -0.02 -4.04 4.38
CA SER A 190 -0.78 -2.82 4.63
C SER A 190 -0.21 -2.07 5.83
N GLU A 191 -0.61 -0.81 5.98
CA GLU A 191 -0.46 -0.16 7.28
C GLU A 191 -1.27 -0.93 8.35
N TRP A 192 -0.92 -0.72 9.62
CA TRP A 192 -1.76 -1.20 10.72
C TRP A 192 -3.13 -0.53 10.66
N SER A 193 -4.17 -1.29 10.99
CA SER A 193 -5.52 -0.77 11.18
C SER A 193 -5.52 0.35 12.23
N SER A 194 -6.62 1.09 12.31
CA SER A 194 -6.91 1.80 13.57
C SER A 194 -7.00 0.80 14.73
N LEU A 195 -6.82 1.28 15.96
CA LEU A 195 -7.07 0.46 17.15
C LEU A 195 -8.44 -0.21 17.04
N CYS A 196 -8.51 -1.53 17.20
CA CYS A 196 -9.77 -2.28 17.12
C CYS A 196 -10.71 -1.83 18.24
N ARG A 197 -11.94 -1.47 17.88
CA ARG A 197 -12.96 -0.93 18.78
C ARG A 197 -14.20 -1.79 18.83
#